data_AF-A0A925BJA6-F1
#
_entry.id   AF-A0A925BJA6-F1
#
_cell.length_a   1.000
_cell.length_b   1.000
_cell.length_c   1.000
_cell.angle_alpha   90.00
_cell.angle_beta   90.00
_cell.angle_gamma   90.00
#
_symmetry.space_group_name_H-M   'P 1'
#
loop_
_entity.id
_entity.type
_entity.pdbx_description
1 polymer ?
#
loop_
_entity_poly.entity_id
_entity_poly.type
_entity_poly.pdbx_seq_one_letter_code
_entity_poly.pdbx_strand_id
1 'polypeptide(L)' 'MTFEEYLERYAHERCEWVEETVIQMSPAGKLHNAIILCLATLLQAYFEWKPIGEVIIQPFPMKLDKAKRQRSL' A
#
# COMPACT_ATOMS: atom_id res chain seq x y z
N MET A 1 7.00 4.64 18.06
CA MET A 1 7.88 5.01 16.93
C MET A 1 7.15 6.01 16.06
N THR A 2 7.81 7.10 15.66
CA THR A 2 7.20 8.12 14.78
C THR A 2 7.05 7.60 13.34
N PHE A 3 6.29 8.32 12.51
CA PHE A 3 6.15 7.95 11.10
C PHE A 3 7.45 8.18 10.33
N GLU A 4 8.23 9.19 10.73
CA GLU A 4 9.51 9.53 10.13
C GLU A 4 10.57 8.47 10.46
N GLU A 5 10.61 8.00 11.72
CA GLU A 5 11.46 6.87 12.14
C GLU A 5 11.09 5.57 11.41
N TYR A 6 9.79 5.36 11.16
CA TYR A 6 9.32 4.25 10.33
C TYR A 6 9.85 4.34 8.91
N LEU A 7 9.77 5.51 8.28
CA LEU A 7 10.19 5.69 6.90
C LEU A 7 11.69 5.42 6.72
N GLU A 8 12.52 5.92 7.62
CA GLU A 8 13.98 5.75 7.55
C GLU A 8 14.41 4.28 7.66
N ARG A 9 13.68 3.48 8.44
CA ARG A 9 14.10 2.12 8.80
C ARG A 9 13.37 1.02 8.06
N TYR A 10 12.12 1.24 7.68
CA TYR A 10 11.21 0.17 7.24
C TYR A 10 10.44 0.50 5.95
N ALA A 11 10.52 1.71 5.38
CA ALA A 11 9.76 2.08 4.18
C ALA A 11 10.00 1.17 2.97
N HIS A 12 11.21 0.63 2.85
CA HIS A 12 11.62 -0.26 1.77
C HIS A 12 11.38 -1.73 2.08
N GLU A 13 10.98 -2.04 3.31
CA GLU A 13 10.60 -3.38 3.74
C GLU A 13 9.10 -3.60 3.54
N ARG A 14 8.67 -4.87 3.56
CA ARG A 14 7.25 -5.22 3.56
C ARG A 14 6.68 -5.04 4.97
N CYS A 15 6.65 -3.80 5.43
CA CYS A 15 6.20 -3.40 6.75
C CYS A 15 5.03 -2.42 6.64
N GLU A 16 4.15 -2.45 7.62
CA GLU A 16 3.10 -1.46 7.80
C GLU A 16 3.25 -0.76 9.14
N TRP A 17 3.02 0.55 9.15
CA TRP A 17 3.00 1.33 10.39
C TRP A 17 1.57 1.55 10.87
N VAL A 18 1.22 0.91 11.98
CA VAL A 18 -0.12 0.95 12.57
C VAL A 18 0.03 1.33 14.04
N GLU A 19 -0.64 2.40 14.47
CA GLU A 19 -0.66 2.85 15.87
C GLU A 19 0.74 2.85 16.52
N GLU A 20 1.68 3.53 15.86
CA GLU A 20 3.07 3.67 16.35
C GLU A 20 3.89 2.36 16.40
N THR A 21 3.32 1.28 15.85
CA THR A 21 3.88 -0.08 15.81
C THR A 21 4.19 -0.50 14.37
N VAL A 22 5.30 -1.22 14.18
CA VAL A 22 5.65 -1.85 12.89
C VAL A 22 5.08 -3.26 12.83
N ILE A 23 4.37 -3.56 11.75
CA ILE A 23 3.85 -4.90 11.47
C ILE A 23 4.56 -5.42 10.22
N GLN A 24 5.27 -6.53 10.36
CA GLN A 24 5.85 -7.24 9.22
C GLN A 24 4.76 -7.94 8.44
N MET A 25 4.67 -7.68 7.14
CA MET A 25 3.74 -8.34 6.24
C MET A 25 4.27 -9.70 5.80
N SER A 26 3.35 -10.64 5.61
CA SER A 26 3.68 -11.95 5.04
C SER A 26 4.23 -11.80 3.61
N PRO A 27 5.19 -12.64 3.20
CA PRO A 27 5.67 -12.65 1.82
C PRO A 27 4.54 -12.91 0.84
N ALA A 28 4.49 -12.14 -0.25
CA ALA A 28 3.52 -12.39 -1.32
C ALA A 28 3.96 -13.58 -2.18
N GLY A 29 3.06 -14.55 -2.34
CA GLY A 29 3.24 -15.66 -3.27
C GLY A 29 3.04 -15.26 -4.74
N LYS A 30 3.38 -16.18 -5.66
CA LYS A 30 3.24 -15.97 -7.11
C LYS A 30 1.80 -15.62 -7.52
N LEU A 31 0.80 -16.34 -7.00
CA LEU A 31 -0.60 -16.11 -7.30
C LEU A 31 -1.07 -14.71 -6.87
N HIS A 32 -0.69 -14.29 -5.66
CA HIS A 32 -0.97 -12.95 -5.17
C HIS A 32 -0.41 -11.88 -6.12
N ASN A 33 0.85 -12.01 -6.53
CA ASN A 33 1.47 -11.05 -7.44
C ASN A 33 0.81 -11.05 -8.83
N ALA A 34 0.41 -12.21 -9.35
CA ALA A 34 -0.30 -12.31 -10.63
C ALA A 34 -1.65 -11.57 -10.60
N ILE A 35 -2.40 -11.70 -9.49
CA ILE A 35 -3.67 -11.00 -9.31
C ILE A 35 -3.45 -9.48 -9.23
N ILE A 36 -2.48 -9.03 -8.42
CA ILE A 36 -2.16 -7.60 -8.29
C ILE A 36 -1.77 -6.99 -9.64
N LEU A 37 -0.93 -7.68 -10.42
CA LEU A 37 -0.53 -7.21 -11.75
C LEU A 37 -1.73 -7.12 -12.70
N CYS A 38 -2.59 -8.15 -12.72
CA CYS A 38 -3.79 -8.15 -13.56
C CYS A 38 -4.70 -6.94 -13.24
N LEU A 39 -4.97 -6.70 -11.96
CA LEU A 39 -5.81 -5.58 -11.52
C LEU A 39 -5.16 -4.22 -11.81
N ALA A 40 -3.86 -4.08 -11.55
CA ALA A 40 -3.14 -2.85 -11.82
C ALA A 40 -3.15 -2.51 -13.32
N THR A 41 -2.92 -3.49 -14.19
CA THR A 41 -2.98 -3.31 -15.65
C THR A 41 -4.37 -2.90 -16.11
N LEU A 42 -5.43 -3.55 -15.59
CA LEU A 42 -6.81 -3.20 -15.93
C LEU A 42 -7.15 -1.75 -15.55
N LEU A 43 -6.80 -1.34 -14.33
CA LEU A 43 -7.04 0.02 -13.85
C LEU A 43 -6.20 1.05 -14.61
N GLN A 44 -4.95 0.73 -14.90
CA GLN A 44 -4.06 1.60 -15.66
C GLN A 44 -4.61 1.86 -17.06
N ALA A 45 -5.04 0.81 -17.77
CA ALA A 45 -5.65 0.94 -19.09
C ALA A 45 -6.94 1.78 -19.04
N TYR A 46 -7.75 1.60 -17.99
CA TYR A 46 -8.96 2.41 -17.81
C TYR A 46 -8.63 3.89 -17.52
N PHE A 47 -7.63 4.18 -16.69
CA PHE A 47 -7.23 5.56 -16.36
C PHE A 47 -6.48 6.27 -17.50
N GLU A 48 -5.81 5.52 -18.39
CA GLU A 48 -5.29 6.06 -19.65
C GLU A 48 -6.42 6.55 -20.56
N TRP A 49 -7.53 5.81 -20.63
CA TRP A 49 -8.71 6.23 -21.39
C TRP A 49 -9.54 7.31 -20.69
N LYS A 50 -9.61 7.27 -19.36
CA LYS A 50 -10.33 8.22 -18.50
C LYS A 50 -9.37 8.76 -17.41
N PRO A 51 -8.73 9.91 -17.62
CA PRO A 51 -7.71 10.43 -16.71
C PRO A 51 -8.35 11.00 -15.43
N ILE A 52 -8.81 10.11 -14.56
CA ILE A 52 -9.50 10.41 -13.31
C ILE A 52 -8.66 10.05 -12.07
N GLY A 53 -7.45 9.54 -12.27
CA GLY A 53 -6.56 9.13 -11.19
C GLY A 53 -5.28 8.46 -11.70
N GLU A 54 -4.54 7.88 -10.75
CA GLU A 54 -3.29 7.15 -10.97
C GLU A 54 -3.33 5.80 -10.24
N VAL A 55 -2.54 4.84 -10.72
CA VAL A 55 -2.39 3.52 -10.10
C VAL A 55 -1.03 3.44 -9.42
N ILE A 56 -1.02 3.25 -8.10
CA ILE A 56 0.19 3.06 -7.29
C ILE A 56 0.10 1.68 -6.64
N ILE A 57 1.16 0.87 -6.78
CA ILE A 57 1.26 -0.47 -6.18
C ILE A 57 2.34 -0.50 -5.11
N GLN A 58 2.28 -1.51 -4.23
CA GLN A 58 3.33 -1.75 -3.24
C GLN A 58 4.70 -2.04 -3.89
N PRO A 59 5.83 -1.67 -3.24
CA PRO A 59 5.93 -1.00 -1.94
C PRO A 59 5.74 0.52 -2.04
N PHE A 60 4.69 1.03 -1.39
CA PHE A 60 4.41 2.47 -1.31
C PHE A 60 3.80 2.79 0.07
N PRO A 61 4.58 3.35 1.00
CA PRO A 61 4.05 3.72 2.31
C PRO A 61 3.04 4.87 2.20
N MET A 62 1.77 4.59 2.51
CA MET A 62 0.71 5.60 2.50
C MET A 62 0.35 6.01 3.93
N LYS A 63 0.42 7.31 4.22
CA LYS A 63 -0.02 7.87 5.51
C LYS A 63 -1.53 8.15 5.44
N LEU A 64 -2.30 7.50 6.30
CA LEU A 64 -3.73 7.77 6.45
C LEU A 64 -3.94 8.87 7.51
N ASP A 65 -4.80 9.83 7.20
CA ASP A 65 -5.25 10.80 8.20
C ASP A 65 -6.04 10.09 9.31
N LYS A 66 -5.87 10.53 10.56
CA LYS A 66 -6.49 9.92 11.75
C LYS A 66 -8.02 9.73 11.62
N ALA A 67 -8.70 10.58 10.86
CA ALA A 67 -10.14 10.51 10.63
C ALA A 67 -10.59 9.31 9.78
N LYS A 68 -9.70 8.73 8.95
CA LYS A 68 -10.03 7.63 8.03
C LYS A 68 -9.89 6.24 8.67
N ARG A 69 -9.54 6.17 9.96
CA ARG A 69 -9.20 4.92 10.67
C ARG A 69 -10.39 4.29 11.41
N GLN A 70 -11.58 4.29 10.81
CA GLN A 70 -12.72 3.56 11.38
C GLN A 70 -12.66 2.10 10.90
N ARG A 71 -12.10 1.21 11.73
CA ARG A 71 -12.28 -0.24 11.54
C ARG A 71 -13.72 -0.56 11.90
N SER A 72 -14.57 -0.81 10.91
CA SER A 72 -15.80 -1.58 11.10
C SER A 72 -15.38 -3.03 11.37
N LEU A 73 -15.33 -3.38 12.66
CA LEU A 73 -15.30 -4.77 13.13
C LEU A 73 -16.68 -5.41 12.93
#